data_AF-A0A2L0HVU5-F1
#
_entry.id   AF-A0A2L0HVU5-F1
#
_cell.length_a   1.000
_cell.length_b   1.000
_cell.length_c   1.000
_cell.angle_alpha   90.00
_cell.angle_beta   90.00
_cell.angle_gamma   90.00
#
_symmetry.space_group_name_H-M   'P 1'
#
loop_
_entity.id
_entity.type
_entity.pdbx_description
1 polymer ?
#
loop_
_entity_poly.entity_id
_entity_poly.type
_entity_poly.pdbx_seq_one_letter_code
_entity_poly.pdbx_strand_id
1 'polypeptide(L)'
;MPEPTLLYGHGIFTAVVAAAALRAETDEKVGWHKSLSNIPVTGPTGISQPITWDLEDPDTDAGYLNRNDCTTLMQHLGFRFWGNRNCSDDPRFSFEVATRTAQFILETILNGCFPFVDEPLTPYLAKDIIDSINAELQEHVTVRHLLGASVWYDAAQNSIQGLQQGQLWVDYDYTPVPTLENLGLNQRITDRYLVDFSKLLGGGTTT
;
A
#
# COMPACT_ATOMS: atom_id res chain seq x y z
N MET A 1 1.48 18.05 -23.18
CA MET A 1 2.25 16.92 -23.74
C MET A 1 1.28 15.80 -24.09
N PRO A 2 1.53 14.99 -25.13
CA PRO A 2 0.69 13.81 -25.38
C PRO A 2 0.74 12.85 -24.18
N GLU A 3 -0.35 12.14 -23.91
CA GLU A 3 -0.40 11.17 -22.80
C GLU A 3 0.65 10.06 -22.98
N PRO A 4 1.33 9.63 -21.91
CA PRO A 4 2.24 8.50 -21.99
C PRO A 4 1.48 7.23 -22.34
N THR A 5 1.89 6.61 -23.43
CA THR A 5 1.30 5.37 -23.94
C THR A 5 2.29 4.22 -23.96
N LEU A 6 1.75 3.00 -23.86
CA LEU A 6 2.43 1.73 -23.98
C LEU A 6 2.23 1.17 -25.38
N LEU A 7 3.31 0.65 -25.94
CA LEU A 7 3.28 -0.01 -27.24
C LEU A 7 2.90 -1.48 -27.05
N TYR A 8 1.85 -1.94 -27.73
CA TYR A 8 1.37 -3.32 -27.69
C TYR A 8 1.19 -3.82 -29.13
N GLY A 9 2.12 -4.60 -29.67
CA GLY A 9 1.97 -5.17 -31.04
C GLY A 9 1.54 -4.12 -32.09
N HIS A 10 0.39 -4.34 -32.74
CA HIS A 10 -0.18 -3.41 -33.75
C HIS A 10 -1.00 -2.23 -33.17
N GLY A 11 -0.98 -2.02 -31.85
CA GLY A 11 -1.78 -1.00 -31.16
C GLY A 11 -1.01 -0.21 -30.11
N ILE A 12 -1.58 0.92 -29.71
CA ILE A 12 -1.09 1.77 -28.62
C ILE A 12 -2.17 1.75 -27.54
N PHE A 13 -1.77 1.46 -26.31
CA PHE A 13 -2.67 1.46 -25.15
C PHE A 13 -2.23 2.54 -24.17
N THR A 14 -3.15 3.23 -23.52
CA THR A 14 -2.78 4.27 -22.57
C THR A 14 -2.17 3.64 -21.32
N ALA A 15 -1.13 4.25 -20.76
CA ALA A 15 -0.48 3.72 -19.56
C ALA A 15 -1.46 3.64 -18.37
N VAL A 16 -2.45 4.54 -18.32
CA VAL A 16 -3.50 4.58 -17.29
C VAL A 16 -4.36 3.32 -17.32
N VAL A 17 -4.79 2.84 -18.50
CA VAL A 17 -5.65 1.65 -18.55
C VAL A 17 -4.86 0.38 -18.21
N ALA A 18 -3.58 0.31 -18.61
CA ALA A 18 -2.70 -0.78 -18.16
C ALA A 18 -2.46 -0.74 -16.65
N ALA A 19 -2.30 0.44 -16.05
CA ALA A 19 -2.18 0.60 -14.61
C ALA A 19 -3.47 0.15 -13.89
N ALA A 20 -4.64 0.54 -14.39
CA ALA A 20 -5.93 0.14 -13.82
C ALA A 20 -6.16 -1.38 -13.91
N ALA A 21 -5.81 -2.00 -15.05
CA ALA A 21 -5.92 -3.45 -15.23
C ALA A 21 -4.95 -4.20 -14.30
N LEU A 22 -3.69 -3.79 -14.24
CA LEU A 22 -2.70 -4.38 -13.33
C LEU A 22 -3.11 -4.21 -11.86
N ARG A 23 -3.73 -3.07 -11.55
CA ARG A 23 -4.24 -2.80 -10.21
C ARG A 23 -5.32 -3.80 -9.83
N ALA A 24 -6.33 -3.99 -10.66
CA ALA A 24 -7.39 -4.96 -10.42
C ALA A 24 -6.83 -6.39 -10.26
N GLU A 25 -5.90 -6.77 -11.13
CA GLU A 25 -5.22 -8.07 -11.05
C GLU A 25 -4.42 -8.24 -9.74
N THR A 26 -3.74 -7.18 -9.30
CA THR A 26 -2.95 -7.19 -8.05
C THR A 26 -3.86 -7.30 -6.84
N ASP A 27 -4.99 -6.59 -6.84
CA ASP A 27 -5.96 -6.65 -5.74
C ASP A 27 -6.56 -8.05 -5.60
N GLU A 28 -6.87 -8.72 -6.71
CA GLU A 28 -7.40 -10.08 -6.71
C GLU A 28 -6.36 -11.12 -6.25
N LYS A 29 -5.12 -11.00 -6.71
CA LYS A 29 -4.09 -12.03 -6.48
C LYS A 29 -3.32 -11.87 -5.17
N VAL A 30 -3.10 -10.63 -4.74
CA VAL A 30 -2.25 -10.28 -3.61
C VAL A 30 -3.04 -9.53 -2.55
N GLY A 31 -3.86 -8.57 -2.99
CA GLY A 31 -4.66 -7.71 -2.11
C GLY A 31 -4.37 -6.23 -2.29
N TRP A 32 -5.33 -5.41 -1.87
CA TRP A 32 -5.28 -3.94 -2.00
C TRP A 32 -4.13 -3.27 -1.26
N HIS A 33 -3.55 -3.96 -0.26
CA HIS A 33 -2.42 -3.49 0.54
C HIS A 33 -1.08 -3.51 -0.23
N LYS A 34 -1.04 -4.14 -1.41
CA LYS A 34 0.15 -4.18 -2.28
C LYS A 34 0.15 -3.00 -3.25
N SER A 35 1.24 -2.26 -3.34
CA SER A 35 1.42 -1.20 -4.34
C SER A 35 1.50 -1.74 -5.77
N LEU A 36 1.05 -0.96 -6.76
CA LEU A 36 1.23 -1.27 -8.19
C LEU A 36 2.72 -1.30 -8.60
N SER A 37 3.56 -0.57 -7.86
CA SER A 37 4.98 -0.41 -8.21
C SER A 37 5.73 -1.73 -8.16
N ASN A 38 6.66 -1.88 -9.11
CA ASN A 38 7.55 -3.03 -9.26
C ASN A 38 6.83 -4.36 -9.54
N ILE A 39 5.61 -4.32 -10.08
CA ILE A 39 4.90 -5.51 -10.57
C ILE A 39 5.07 -5.62 -12.10
N PRO A 40 5.36 -6.81 -12.66
CA PRO A 40 5.45 -7.00 -14.11
C PRO A 40 4.14 -6.64 -14.81
N VAL A 41 4.24 -5.82 -15.85
CA VAL A 41 3.14 -5.53 -16.79
C VAL A 41 3.24 -6.50 -17.95
N THR A 42 2.20 -7.29 -18.18
CA THR A 42 2.17 -8.26 -19.29
C THR A 42 1.77 -7.59 -20.60
N GLY A 43 2.59 -7.76 -21.64
CA GLY A 43 2.25 -7.41 -23.02
C GLY A 43 2.91 -6.16 -23.64
N PRO A 44 3.33 -5.11 -22.90
CA PRO A 44 4.03 -4.00 -23.52
C PRO A 44 5.32 -4.44 -24.21
N THR A 45 5.58 -3.87 -25.38
CA THR A 45 6.83 -4.01 -26.13
C THR A 45 7.70 -2.75 -26.06
N GLY A 46 7.17 -1.66 -25.51
CA GLY A 46 7.86 -0.38 -25.37
C GLY A 46 6.99 0.70 -24.72
N ILE A 47 7.61 1.85 -24.52
CA ILE A 47 6.95 3.09 -24.06
C ILE A 47 7.10 4.17 -25.13
N SER A 48 6.11 5.04 -25.22
CA SER A 48 6.06 6.14 -26.20
C SER A 48 7.20 7.16 -26.09
N GLN A 49 7.75 7.35 -24.89
CA GLN A 49 8.91 8.20 -24.65
C GLN A 49 9.93 7.44 -23.82
N PRO A 50 11.13 7.17 -24.35
CA PRO A 50 12.18 6.53 -23.58
C PRO A 50 12.63 7.45 -22.44
N ILE A 51 12.80 6.88 -21.27
CA ILE A 51 13.30 7.56 -20.07
C ILE A 51 14.45 6.76 -19.48
N THR A 52 15.40 7.44 -18.86
CA THR A 52 16.49 6.79 -18.12
C THR A 52 16.00 6.27 -16.77
N TRP A 53 16.51 5.11 -16.37
CA TRP A 53 16.28 4.49 -15.06
C TRP A 53 17.53 3.70 -14.65
N ASP A 54 17.85 3.76 -13.38
CA ASP A 54 18.94 3.03 -12.74
C ASP A 54 18.49 2.64 -11.32
N LEU A 55 19.00 1.51 -10.81
CA LEU A 55 18.64 1.01 -9.49
C LEU A 55 19.47 1.68 -8.38
N GLU A 56 20.71 2.05 -8.68
CA GLU A 56 21.68 2.62 -7.75
C GLU A 56 21.69 4.14 -7.81
N ASP A 57 21.44 4.72 -9.00
CA ASP A 57 21.43 6.17 -9.21
C ASP A 57 20.00 6.75 -9.28
N PRO A 58 19.58 7.55 -8.27
CA PRO A 58 18.29 8.22 -8.29
C PRO A 58 18.25 9.43 -9.25
N ASP A 59 19.37 9.90 -9.78
CA ASP A 59 19.44 11.04 -10.71
C ASP A 59 19.23 10.61 -12.16
N THR A 60 18.06 10.01 -12.38
CA THR A 60 17.54 9.56 -13.67
C THR A 60 16.22 10.25 -13.99
N ASP A 61 15.75 10.16 -15.24
CA ASP A 61 14.45 10.71 -15.64
C ASP A 61 13.31 10.09 -14.81
N ALA A 62 13.36 8.78 -14.60
CA ALA A 62 12.41 8.06 -13.75
C ALA A 62 12.48 8.52 -12.29
N GLY A 63 13.68 8.78 -11.76
CA GLY A 63 13.86 9.31 -10.41
C GLY A 63 13.33 10.74 -10.27
N TYR A 64 13.61 11.61 -11.24
CA TYR A 64 13.06 12.98 -11.28
C TYR A 64 11.53 12.97 -11.31
N LEU A 65 10.91 12.17 -12.16
CA LEU A 65 9.45 12.08 -12.27
C LEU A 65 8.82 11.54 -10.97
N ASN A 66 9.39 10.49 -10.38
CA ASN A 66 8.87 9.94 -9.12
C ASN A 66 8.98 10.91 -7.94
N ARG A 67 10.06 11.71 -7.87
CA ARG A 67 10.18 12.78 -6.86
C ARG A 67 9.15 13.89 -7.01
N ASN A 68 8.50 13.99 -8.17
CA ASN A 68 7.38 14.90 -8.47
C ASN A 68 6.05 14.13 -8.58
N ASP A 69 5.91 13.02 -7.84
CA ASP A 69 4.70 12.20 -7.73
C ASP A 69 4.15 11.66 -9.05
N CYS A 70 5.01 11.58 -10.08
CA CYS A 70 4.68 11.02 -11.38
C CYS A 70 5.21 9.59 -11.48
N THR A 71 4.30 8.61 -11.43
CA THR A 71 4.64 7.20 -11.67
C THR A 71 5.04 6.97 -13.12
N THR A 72 6.10 6.21 -13.33
CA THR A 72 6.67 5.92 -14.66
C THR A 72 6.64 4.43 -14.98
N LEU A 73 7.16 4.05 -16.14
CA LEU A 73 7.51 2.66 -16.42
C LEU A 73 9.02 2.51 -16.57
N MET A 74 9.53 1.40 -16.05
CA MET A 74 10.90 0.96 -16.27
C MET A 74 10.92 -0.38 -17.01
N GLN A 75 12.04 -0.68 -17.67
CA GLN A 75 12.30 -1.99 -18.29
C GLN A 75 13.43 -2.70 -17.54
N HIS A 76 13.06 -3.46 -16.50
CA HIS A 76 13.99 -4.29 -15.74
C HIS A 76 13.30 -5.60 -15.36
N LEU A 77 13.80 -6.72 -15.90
CA LEU A 77 13.15 -8.04 -15.78
C LEU A 77 11.67 -7.98 -16.22
N GLY A 78 11.42 -7.37 -17.37
CA GLY A 78 10.10 -7.02 -17.90
C GLY A 78 9.76 -5.53 -17.73
N PHE A 79 8.64 -5.10 -18.34
CA PHE A 79 8.10 -3.77 -18.07
C PHE A 79 7.43 -3.75 -16.71
N ARG A 80 7.66 -2.70 -15.93
CA ARG A 80 7.10 -2.52 -14.58
C ARG A 80 6.72 -1.07 -14.39
N PHE A 81 5.63 -0.81 -13.68
CA PHE A 81 5.41 0.51 -13.12
C PHE A 81 6.47 0.80 -12.06
N TRP A 82 6.97 2.02 -12.05
CA TRP A 82 7.97 2.49 -11.11
C TRP A 82 7.51 3.81 -10.52
N GLY A 83 6.96 3.70 -9.31
CA GLY A 83 6.30 4.78 -8.59
C GLY A 83 5.08 4.28 -7.84
N ASN A 84 4.92 4.78 -6.61
CA ASN A 84 3.84 4.41 -5.69
C ASN A 84 3.32 5.62 -4.89
N ARG A 85 3.75 6.82 -5.27
CA ARG A 85 3.24 8.07 -4.71
C ARG A 85 2.03 8.56 -5.48
N ASN A 86 1.23 9.41 -4.83
CA ASN A 86 0.13 10.12 -5.46
C ASN A 86 0.28 11.63 -5.25
N CYS A 87 -0.61 12.40 -5.87
CA CYS A 87 -0.60 13.86 -5.79
C CYS A 87 -1.38 14.40 -4.59
N SER A 88 -1.40 13.70 -3.45
CA SER A 88 -2.10 14.16 -2.25
C SER A 88 -1.29 15.24 -1.52
N ASP A 89 -1.94 16.33 -1.15
CA ASP A 89 -1.34 17.37 -0.29
C ASP A 89 -1.19 16.92 1.17
N ASP A 90 -1.87 15.84 1.57
CA ASP A 90 -1.75 15.26 2.92
C ASP A 90 -0.64 14.18 2.94
N PRO A 91 0.45 14.40 3.69
CA PRO A 91 1.56 13.44 3.75
C PRO A 91 1.17 12.04 4.22
N ARG A 92 0.06 11.88 4.97
CA ARG A 92 -0.44 10.57 5.40
C ARG A 92 -0.94 9.75 4.22
N PHE A 93 -1.38 10.42 3.17
CA PHE A 93 -1.90 9.83 1.95
C PHE A 93 -0.90 9.88 0.80
N SER A 94 0.37 10.25 1.04
CA SER A 94 1.36 10.39 -0.04
C SER A 94 1.58 9.11 -0.86
N PHE A 95 1.36 7.94 -0.26
CA PHE A 95 1.40 6.65 -0.94
C PHE A 95 0.02 6.24 -1.42
N GLU A 96 -0.07 5.76 -2.66
CA GLU A 96 -1.33 5.24 -3.21
C GLU A 96 -1.93 4.10 -2.37
N VAL A 97 -1.09 3.25 -1.75
CA VAL A 97 -1.55 2.16 -0.87
C VAL A 97 -2.30 2.71 0.34
N ALA A 98 -1.86 3.84 0.92
CA ALA A 98 -2.54 4.44 2.06
C ALA A 98 -3.95 4.93 1.68
N THR A 99 -4.06 5.64 0.55
CA THR A 99 -5.36 6.08 0.02
C THR A 99 -6.29 4.91 -0.31
N ARG A 100 -5.76 3.85 -0.91
CA ARG A 100 -6.53 2.65 -1.24
C ARG A 100 -6.99 1.89 0.00
N THR A 101 -6.12 1.76 0.99
CA THR A 101 -6.46 1.16 2.28
C THR A 101 -7.63 1.92 2.92
N ALA A 102 -7.58 3.25 2.92
CA ALA A 102 -8.64 4.09 3.47
C ALA A 102 -9.97 3.90 2.76
N GLN A 103 -9.96 3.87 1.42
CA GLN A 103 -11.16 3.66 0.62
C GLN A 103 -11.76 2.27 0.86
N PHE A 104 -10.92 1.23 0.85
CA PHE A 104 -11.35 -0.14 1.12
C PHE A 104 -11.97 -0.28 2.52
N ILE A 105 -11.29 0.21 3.56
CA ILE A 105 -11.80 0.15 4.93
C ILE A 105 -13.15 0.86 5.05
N LEU A 106 -13.25 2.08 4.48
CA LEU A 106 -14.48 2.84 4.53
C LEU A 106 -15.64 2.08 3.86
N GLU A 107 -15.41 1.53 2.66
CA GLU A 107 -16.42 0.76 1.93
C GLU A 107 -16.81 -0.52 2.68
N THR A 108 -15.84 -1.27 3.22
CA THR A 108 -16.08 -2.47 4.00
C THR A 108 -16.94 -2.18 5.23
N ILE A 109 -16.60 -1.13 5.99
CA ILE A 109 -17.36 -0.73 7.19
C ILE A 109 -18.77 -0.29 6.81
N LEU A 110 -18.92 0.56 5.79
CA LEU A 110 -20.24 1.05 5.35
C LEU A 110 -21.15 -0.09 4.90
N ASN A 111 -20.62 -1.02 4.10
CA ASN A 111 -21.37 -2.18 3.64
C ASN A 111 -21.74 -3.11 4.81
N GLY A 112 -20.81 -3.33 5.75
CA GLY A 112 -21.04 -4.13 6.95
C GLY A 112 -22.05 -3.49 7.92
N CYS A 113 -22.18 -2.16 7.91
CA CYS A 113 -23.13 -1.45 8.77
C CYS A 113 -24.56 -1.42 8.24
N PHE A 114 -24.79 -1.78 6.98
CA PHE A 114 -26.12 -1.73 6.36
C PHE A 114 -27.23 -2.44 7.16
N PRO A 115 -27.00 -3.62 7.79
CA PRO A 115 -28.03 -4.28 8.60
C PRO A 115 -28.46 -3.52 9.87
N PHE A 116 -27.69 -2.54 10.32
CA PHE A 116 -28.01 -1.74 11.51
C PHE A 116 -28.76 -0.44 11.19
N VAL A 117 -28.90 -0.11 9.90
CA VAL A 117 -29.62 1.09 9.47
C VAL A 117 -31.09 0.95 9.85
N ASP A 118 -31.65 2.01 10.42
CA ASP A 118 -33.04 2.09 10.91
C ASP A 118 -33.40 1.15 12.08
N GLU A 119 -32.42 0.45 12.66
CA GLU A 119 -32.64 -0.33 13.88
C GLU A 119 -32.77 0.58 15.13
N PRO A 120 -33.49 0.15 16.19
CA PRO A 120 -33.63 0.94 17.40
C PRO A 120 -32.29 1.25 18.06
N LEU A 121 -31.93 2.54 18.13
CA LEU A 121 -30.70 3.01 18.77
C LEU A 121 -30.72 2.74 20.28
N THR A 122 -30.13 1.61 20.65
CA THR A 122 -29.92 1.20 22.05
C THR A 122 -28.42 1.13 22.35
N PRO A 123 -28.00 1.23 23.63
CA PRO A 123 -26.60 1.01 23.99
C PRO A 123 -26.07 -0.36 23.57
N TYR A 124 -26.95 -1.36 23.49
CA TYR A 124 -26.61 -2.70 23.01
C TYR A 124 -26.31 -2.70 21.51
N LEU A 125 -27.16 -2.05 20.70
CA LEU A 125 -26.90 -1.88 19.27
C LEU A 125 -25.59 -1.13 19.01
N ALA A 126 -25.33 -0.04 19.73
CA ALA A 126 -24.09 0.71 19.58
C ALA A 126 -22.85 -0.17 19.89
N LYS A 127 -22.94 -1.02 20.93
CA LYS A 127 -21.90 -1.99 21.24
C LYS A 127 -21.74 -3.05 20.15
N ASP A 128 -22.84 -3.62 19.65
CA ASP A 128 -22.80 -4.62 18.60
C ASP A 128 -22.15 -4.08 17.32
N ILE A 129 -22.45 -2.82 16.95
CA ILE A 129 -21.81 -2.12 15.82
C ILE A 129 -20.30 -2.03 16.05
N ILE A 130 -19.87 -1.53 17.21
CA ILE A 130 -18.45 -1.37 17.55
C ILE A 130 -17.73 -2.71 17.53
N ASP A 131 -18.29 -3.73 18.17
CA ASP A 131 -17.71 -5.07 18.25
C ASP A 131 -17.62 -5.72 16.85
N SER A 132 -18.63 -5.50 15.99
CA SER A 132 -18.63 -5.99 14.60
C SER A 132 -17.57 -5.32 13.73
N ILE A 133 -17.49 -3.98 13.76
CA ILE A 133 -16.47 -3.23 13.02
C ILE A 133 -15.07 -3.63 13.51
N ASN A 134 -14.89 -3.74 14.82
CA ASN A 134 -13.61 -4.12 15.39
C ASN A 134 -13.21 -5.53 14.95
N ALA A 135 -14.14 -6.50 15.00
CA ALA A 135 -13.88 -7.87 14.54
C ALA A 135 -13.37 -7.89 13.09
N GLU A 136 -14.08 -7.21 12.17
CA GLU A 136 -13.70 -7.11 10.76
C GLU A 136 -12.28 -6.52 10.58
N LEU A 137 -11.97 -5.41 11.28
CA LEU A 137 -10.64 -4.79 11.18
C LEU A 137 -9.55 -5.69 11.79
N GLN A 138 -9.83 -6.41 12.88
CA GLN A 138 -8.89 -7.36 13.47
C GLN A 138 -8.59 -8.55 12.53
N GLU A 139 -9.53 -8.97 11.68
CA GLU A 139 -9.25 -9.98 10.65
C GLU A 139 -8.16 -9.48 9.69
N HIS A 140 -8.26 -8.22 9.24
CA HIS A 140 -7.25 -7.60 8.38
C HIS A 140 -5.90 -7.38 9.06
N VAL A 141 -5.87 -7.15 10.38
CA VAL A 141 -4.61 -7.14 11.15
C VAL A 141 -4.02 -8.56 11.21
N THR A 142 -4.85 -9.58 11.43
CA THR A 142 -4.42 -10.98 11.54
C THR A 142 -3.77 -11.48 10.24
N VAL A 143 -4.35 -11.14 9.08
CA VAL A 143 -3.77 -11.47 7.76
C VAL A 143 -2.70 -10.47 7.30
N ARG A 144 -2.32 -9.51 8.14
CA ARG A 144 -1.26 -8.51 7.89
C ARG A 144 -1.54 -7.57 6.71
N HIS A 145 -2.81 -7.33 6.41
CA HIS A 145 -3.21 -6.24 5.51
C HIS A 145 -3.17 -4.88 6.23
N LEU A 146 -3.26 -4.89 7.57
CA LEU A 146 -3.06 -3.75 8.45
C LEU A 146 -2.00 -4.09 9.51
N LEU A 147 -1.33 -3.06 10.02
CA LEU A 147 -0.41 -3.20 11.17
C LEU A 147 -1.16 -3.16 12.51
N GLY A 148 -2.31 -2.49 12.54
CA GLY A 148 -3.16 -2.37 13.72
C GLY A 148 -4.42 -1.56 13.39
N ALA A 149 -5.45 -1.75 14.19
CA ALA A 149 -6.70 -1.01 14.13
C ALA A 149 -7.43 -1.08 15.48
N SER A 150 -8.22 -0.06 15.79
CA SER A 150 -9.09 -0.05 16.97
C SER A 150 -10.37 0.74 16.69
N VAL A 151 -11.44 0.36 17.39
CA VAL A 151 -12.77 0.99 17.26
C VAL A 151 -13.29 1.26 18.66
N TRP A 152 -13.86 2.44 18.88
CA TRP A 152 -14.36 2.82 20.19
C TRP A 152 -15.54 3.81 20.10
N TYR A 153 -16.25 3.94 21.22
CA TYR A 153 -17.25 4.98 21.41
C TYR A 153 -16.61 6.20 22.07
N ASP A 154 -16.61 7.35 21.40
CA ASP A 154 -16.25 8.63 22.02
C ASP A 154 -17.51 9.37 22.50
N ALA A 155 -17.62 9.55 23.81
CA ALA A 155 -18.71 10.30 24.42
C ALA A 155 -18.68 11.79 24.03
N ALA A 156 -17.53 12.34 23.64
CA ALA A 156 -17.41 13.72 23.19
C ALA A 156 -18.06 13.94 21.81
N GLN A 157 -18.08 12.93 20.94
CA GLN A 157 -18.76 12.99 19.64
C GLN A 157 -20.26 12.69 19.74
N ASN A 158 -20.70 12.07 20.83
CA ASN A 158 -22.07 11.58 21.00
C ASN A 158 -22.83 12.34 22.08
N SER A 159 -23.22 13.58 21.78
CA SER A 159 -24.06 14.38 22.66
C SER A 159 -25.46 13.77 22.87
N ILE A 160 -26.08 14.03 24.02
CA ILE A 160 -27.46 13.58 24.32
C ILE A 160 -28.45 14.05 23.25
N GLN A 161 -28.29 15.29 22.77
CA GLN A 161 -29.15 15.88 21.75
C GLN A 161 -29.02 15.14 20.41
N GLY A 162 -27.79 14.77 20.01
CA GLY A 162 -27.56 13.97 18.79
C GLY A 162 -28.17 12.58 18.89
N LEU A 163 -27.96 11.89 20.02
CA LEU A 163 -28.55 10.56 20.27
C LEU A 163 -30.09 10.60 20.26
N GLN A 164 -30.70 11.67 20.79
CA GLN A 164 -32.16 11.88 20.71
C GLN A 164 -32.67 12.03 19.27
N GLN A 165 -31.81 12.46 18.33
CA GLN A 165 -32.10 12.53 16.90
C GLN A 165 -31.69 11.26 16.14
N GLY A 166 -31.32 10.18 16.85
CA GLY A 166 -30.89 8.92 16.23
C GLY A 166 -29.49 8.96 15.62
N GLN A 167 -28.66 9.95 15.98
CA GLN A 167 -27.29 10.07 15.47
C GLN A 167 -26.31 9.35 16.39
N LEU A 168 -25.53 8.43 15.82
CA LEU A 168 -24.44 7.73 16.49
C LEU A 168 -23.15 7.94 15.70
N TRP A 169 -22.10 8.37 16.39
CA TRP A 169 -20.74 8.45 15.88
C TRP A 169 -19.91 7.32 16.48
N VAL A 170 -19.20 6.59 15.63
CA VAL A 170 -18.25 5.55 16.02
C VAL A 170 -16.88 5.96 15.51
N ASP A 171 -15.92 6.03 16.42
CA ASP A 171 -14.55 6.38 16.10
C ASP A 171 -13.73 5.11 15.85
N TYR A 172 -12.85 5.19 14.87
CA TYR A 172 -11.92 4.11 14.57
C TYR A 172 -10.60 4.66 14.03
N ASP A 173 -9.52 3.94 14.31
CA ASP A 173 -8.22 4.18 13.72
C ASP A 173 -7.65 2.90 13.09
N TYR A 174 -6.68 3.08 12.20
CA TYR A 174 -5.95 1.99 11.58
C TYR A 174 -4.59 2.47 11.12
N THR A 175 -3.64 1.53 11.03
CA THR A 175 -2.32 1.76 10.45
C THR A 175 -2.18 0.91 9.18
N PRO A 176 -2.16 1.52 7.97
CA PRO A 176 -1.91 0.80 6.74
C PRO A 176 -0.50 0.21 6.72
N VAL A 177 -0.29 -0.86 5.96
CA VAL A 177 1.07 -1.41 5.74
C VAL A 177 1.85 -0.45 4.82
N PRO A 178 2.97 0.13 5.27
CA PRO A 178 3.74 1.04 4.45
C PRO A 178 4.44 0.31 3.31
N THR A 179 4.54 0.95 2.15
CA THR A 179 5.37 0.42 1.06
C THR A 179 6.84 0.72 1.36
N LEU A 180 7.70 -0.29 1.21
CA LEU A 180 9.15 -0.12 1.26
C LEU A 180 9.62 0.58 -0.02
N GLU A 181 9.48 1.90 -0.06
CA GLU A 181 9.87 2.73 -1.21
C GLU A 181 11.40 2.82 -1.36
N ASN A 182 12.12 2.98 -0.25
CA ASN A 182 13.58 3.17 -0.23
C ASN A 182 14.24 2.18 0.73
N LEU A 183 15.00 1.23 0.19
CA LEU A 183 15.82 0.30 0.97
C LEU A 183 17.28 0.77 0.98
N GLY A 184 17.71 1.37 2.08
CA GLY A 184 19.11 1.75 2.30
C GLY A 184 19.93 0.63 2.92
N LEU A 185 21.13 0.38 2.39
CA LEU A 185 22.08 -0.59 2.92
C LEU A 185 23.28 0.11 3.56
N ASN A 186 23.50 -0.15 4.86
CA ASN A 186 24.66 0.38 5.59
C ASN A 186 25.81 -0.65 5.57
N GLN A 187 26.56 -0.67 4.47
CA GLN A 187 27.70 -1.57 4.29
C GLN A 187 28.86 -1.21 5.24
N ARG A 188 29.49 -2.22 5.85
CA ARG A 188 30.65 -2.06 6.73
C ARG A 188 31.67 -3.14 6.44
N ILE A 189 32.93 -2.75 6.20
CA ILE A 189 34.06 -3.67 6.18
C ILE A 189 34.55 -3.83 7.62
N THR A 190 34.72 -5.08 8.07
CA THR A 190 35.18 -5.37 9.44
C THR A 190 36.28 -6.43 9.42
N ASP A 191 37.28 -6.29 10.26
CA ASP A 191 38.34 -7.27 10.52
C ASP A 191 37.98 -8.29 11.61
N ARG A 192 36.81 -8.15 12.25
CA ARG A 192 36.30 -9.00 13.33
C ARG A 192 36.41 -10.50 13.04
N TYR A 193 36.28 -10.89 11.77
CA TYR A 193 36.32 -12.29 11.33
C TYR A 193 37.72 -12.81 11.00
N LEU A 194 38.75 -11.96 11.11
CA LEU A 194 40.15 -12.32 10.87
C LEU A 194 40.89 -12.77 12.15
N VAL A 195 40.34 -12.49 13.34
CA VAL A 195 41.01 -12.72 14.62
C VAL A 195 41.31 -14.21 14.89
N ASP A 196 40.49 -15.11 14.36
CA ASP A 196 40.66 -16.57 14.46
C ASP A 196 41.00 -17.21 13.10
N PHE A 197 41.62 -16.47 12.18
CA PHE A 197 41.94 -16.95 10.83
C PHE A 197 42.70 -18.30 10.86
N SER A 198 43.65 -18.47 11.79
CA SER A 198 44.39 -19.73 11.97
C SER A 198 43.54 -20.89 12.51
N LYS A 199 42.52 -20.62 13.34
CA LYS A 199 41.59 -21.65 13.82
C LYS A 199 40.59 -22.06 12.74
N LEU A 200 40.21 -21.14 11.85
CA LEU A 200 39.36 -21.43 10.69
C LEU A 200 40.05 -22.34 9.66
N LEU A 201 41.39 -22.34 9.59
CA LEU A 201 42.16 -23.28 8.78
C LEU A 201 42.12 -24.72 9.34
N GLY A 202 41.94 -24.88 10.66
CA GLY A 202 42.03 -26.14 11.39
C GLY A 202 40.74 -26.98 11.47
N GLY A 203 39.69 -26.63 10.72
CA GLY A 203 38.47 -27.44 10.60
C GLY A 203 38.68 -28.83 9.96
N GLY A 204 39.91 -29.18 9.58
CA GLY A 204 40.34 -30.54 9.29
C GLY A 204 40.91 -31.22 10.53
N THR A 205 40.08 -32.06 11.16
CA THR A 205 40.40 -33.18 12.05
C THR A 205 41.78 -33.19 12.70
N THR A 206 41.87 -32.75 13.96
CA THR A 206 42.95 -33.17 14.86
C THR A 206 42.62 -34.57 15.39
N THR A 207 43.35 -35.58 14.89
CA THR A 207 43.62 -36.85 15.60
C THR A 207 44.84 -36.70 16.48
#